data_AF-K6UR80-F1
#
_entry.id   AF-K6UR80-F1
#
_cell.length_a   1.000
_cell.length_b   1.000
_cell.length_c   1.000
_cell.angle_alpha   90.00
_cell.angle_beta   90.00
_cell.angle_gamma   90.00
#
_symmetry.space_group_name_H-M   'P 1'
#
loop_
_entity.id
_entity.type
_entity.pdbx_description
1 polymer ?
#
loop_
_entity_poly.entity_id
_entity_poly.type
_entity_poly.pdbx_seq_one_letter_code
_entity_poly.pdbx_strand_id
1 'polypeptide(L)'
;MFDMTKGLRIFEHMIIVDKNSVLRLWNGFEWKRVESYFQFVTTARYDHKGHLWCVNNSYELLKRMKKSFKNFRHLGNEEIVDISFDKKNVLWCVNRKGELLKWNRTQWTKVRFSGFHKLISVAFDSRGDLWAINTKRALAIWSEKDRCWNEKVVKDDLKICAIDFDNEGHIWVVSTAGALLTYSQGHWVNFGYVCLDRLISVGFRKLDISVSKGERDITQKFPRGVTNWGEPLSS
;
A
#
# COMPACT_ATOMS: atom_id res chain seq x y z
N MET A 1 -20.86 11.14 18.94
CA MET A 1 -19.98 11.08 20.13
C MET A 1 -19.02 9.90 19.92
N PHE A 2 -17.71 10.11 20.02
CA PHE A 2 -16.74 9.03 19.89
C PHE A 2 -16.82 8.09 21.11
N ASP A 3 -17.03 6.81 20.86
CA ASP A 3 -17.12 5.78 21.90
C ASP A 3 -15.72 5.22 22.17
N MET A 4 -15.08 5.72 23.24
CA MET A 4 -13.71 5.33 23.61
C MET A 4 -13.58 3.84 23.98
N THR A 5 -14.69 3.15 24.25
CA THR A 5 -14.68 1.70 24.52
C THR A 5 -14.49 0.86 23.27
N LYS A 6 -14.73 1.44 22.08
CA LYS A 6 -14.61 0.76 20.78
C LYS A 6 -13.28 1.02 20.08
N GLY A 7 -12.40 1.84 20.68
CA GLY A 7 -11.12 2.18 20.10
C GLY A 7 -11.23 3.05 18.83
N LEU A 8 -10.09 3.30 18.17
CA LEU A 8 -10.07 4.05 16.90
C LEU A 8 -10.24 3.10 15.72
N ARG A 9 -11.40 3.15 15.08
CA ARG A 9 -11.71 2.27 13.95
C ARG A 9 -11.02 2.64 12.64
N ILE A 10 -10.56 3.89 12.51
CA ILE A 10 -9.95 4.39 11.28
C ILE A 10 -8.65 3.66 10.90
N PHE A 11 -8.00 2.99 11.86
CA PHE A 11 -6.80 2.19 11.62
C PHE A 11 -7.09 0.68 11.60
N GLU A 12 -8.36 0.26 11.64
CA GLU A 12 -8.73 -1.15 11.51
C GLU A 12 -8.11 -1.75 10.26
N HIS A 13 -7.64 -3.00 10.40
CA HIS A 13 -6.98 -3.76 9.34
C HIS A 13 -5.65 -3.19 8.84
N MET A 14 -5.15 -2.10 9.42
CA MET A 14 -3.86 -1.52 9.02
C MET A 14 -2.69 -2.29 9.61
N ILE A 15 -1.69 -2.53 8.77
CA ILE A 15 -0.35 -2.95 9.14
C ILE A 15 0.64 -1.87 8.71
N ILE A 16 1.58 -1.54 9.58
CA ILE A 16 2.63 -0.55 9.29
C ILE A 16 4.00 -1.17 9.54
N VAL A 17 4.99 -0.58 8.89
CA VAL A 17 6.40 -0.83 9.17
C VAL A 17 7.03 0.51 9.51
N ASP A 18 7.71 0.58 10.65
CA ASP A 18 8.44 1.78 11.06
C ASP A 18 9.90 1.78 10.55
N LYS A 19 10.57 2.93 10.66
CA LYS A 19 11.97 3.14 10.25
C LYS A 19 12.96 2.18 10.91
N ASN A 20 12.60 1.58 12.04
CA ASN A 20 13.41 0.61 12.76
C ASN A 20 13.16 -0.82 12.27
N SER A 21 12.47 -0.95 11.12
CA SER A 21 12.09 -2.20 10.50
C SER A 21 11.17 -3.07 11.37
N VAL A 22 10.37 -2.42 12.24
CA VAL A 22 9.42 -3.10 13.11
C VAL A 22 8.04 -3.09 12.48
N LEU A 23 7.50 -4.28 12.31
CA LEU A 23 6.14 -4.53 11.85
C LEU A 23 5.15 -4.34 13.01
N ARG A 24 4.10 -3.53 12.81
CA ARG A 24 3.07 -3.26 13.81
C ARG A 24 1.67 -3.38 13.23
N LEU A 25 0.75 -3.96 13.99
CA LEU A 25 -0.68 -4.03 13.66
C LEU A 25 -1.48 -3.19 14.65
N TRP A 26 -2.54 -2.56 14.16
CA TRP A 26 -3.51 -1.90 15.03
C TRP A 26 -4.48 -2.92 15.64
N ASN A 27 -4.64 -2.92 16.96
CA ASN A 27 -5.54 -3.84 17.66
C ASN A 27 -6.88 -3.21 18.08
N GLY A 28 -7.16 -1.99 17.63
CA GLY A 28 -8.30 -1.17 18.07
C GLY A 28 -7.91 -0.03 19.01
N PHE A 29 -6.86 -0.20 19.81
CA PHE A 29 -6.46 0.75 20.85
C PHE A 29 -5.01 1.23 20.74
N GLU A 30 -4.11 0.34 20.29
CA GLU A 30 -2.68 0.61 20.20
C GLU A 30 -2.01 -0.15 19.04
N TRP A 31 -0.84 0.35 18.64
CA TRP A 31 0.03 -0.30 17.66
C TRP A 31 0.83 -1.42 18.32
N LYS A 32 0.38 -2.66 18.15
CA LYS A 32 1.10 -3.83 18.66
C LYS A 32 2.18 -4.28 17.70
N ARG A 33 3.38 -4.47 18.23
CA ARG A 33 4.46 -5.13 17.51
C ARG A 33 4.03 -6.53 17.13
N VAL A 34 4.20 -6.87 15.85
CA VAL A 34 4.07 -8.23 15.38
C VAL A 34 5.39 -8.94 15.67
N GLU A 35 5.38 -9.87 16.62
CA GLU A 35 6.59 -10.63 16.96
C GLU A 35 7.24 -11.23 15.71
N SER A 36 8.50 -10.86 15.50
CA SER A 36 9.30 -11.25 14.36
C SER A 36 10.75 -11.38 14.84
N TYR A 37 11.31 -12.59 14.70
CA TYR A 37 12.75 -12.80 14.81
C TYR A 37 13.45 -12.19 13.58
N PHE A 38 14.27 -11.16 13.78
CA PHE A 38 15.34 -10.67 12.88
C PHE A 38 15.08 -10.72 11.37
N GLN A 39 13.92 -10.25 10.89
CA GLN A 39 13.66 -10.15 9.44
C GLN A 39 13.76 -8.73 8.89
N PHE A 40 14.11 -7.70 9.69
CA PHE A 40 14.32 -6.31 9.24
C PHE A 40 13.37 -5.89 8.09
N VAL A 41 12.06 -5.97 8.36
CA VAL A 41 11.02 -5.75 7.36
C VAL A 41 11.05 -4.30 6.89
N THR A 42 10.91 -4.09 5.59
CA THR A 42 10.83 -2.77 4.94
C THR A 42 9.44 -2.50 4.37
N THR A 43 8.75 -3.55 3.91
CA THR A 43 7.43 -3.50 3.30
C THR A 43 6.53 -4.58 3.89
N ALA A 44 5.26 -4.26 4.10
CA ALA A 44 4.24 -5.21 4.51
C ALA A 44 2.93 -4.98 3.72
N ARG A 45 2.40 -6.03 3.11
CA ARG A 45 1.15 -6.01 2.33
C ARG A 45 0.36 -7.31 2.55
N TYR A 46 -0.95 -7.22 2.45
CA TYR A 46 -1.80 -8.40 2.46
C TYR A 46 -2.15 -8.83 1.04
N ASP A 47 -2.19 -10.14 0.83
CA ASP A 47 -2.90 -10.70 -0.32
C ASP A 47 -4.42 -10.68 -0.07
N HIS A 48 -5.22 -10.90 -1.11
CA HIS A 48 -6.69 -10.85 -1.02
C HIS A 48 -7.29 -11.99 -0.18
N LYS A 49 -6.47 -12.97 0.21
CA LYS A 49 -6.87 -14.04 1.15
C LYS A 49 -6.50 -13.70 2.59
N GLY A 50 -6.02 -12.49 2.84
CA GLY A 50 -5.60 -12.01 4.16
C GLY A 50 -4.27 -12.60 4.64
N HIS A 51 -3.45 -13.21 3.77
CA HIS A 51 -2.09 -13.58 4.17
C HIS A 51 -1.18 -12.36 4.13
N LEU A 52 -0.36 -12.20 5.16
CA LEU A 52 0.63 -11.14 5.25
C LEU A 52 1.91 -11.54 4.51
N TRP A 53 2.32 -10.69 3.57
CA TRP A 53 3.58 -10.78 2.84
C TRP A 53 4.45 -9.58 3.18
N CYS A 54 5.75 -9.82 3.29
CA CYS A 54 6.73 -8.79 3.64
C CYS A 54 7.92 -8.82 2.69
N VAL A 55 8.62 -7.70 2.63
CA VAL A 55 9.97 -7.59 2.05
C VAL A 55 10.91 -7.17 3.17
N ASN A 56 12.14 -7.69 3.19
CA ASN A 56 13.18 -7.28 4.14
C ASN A 56 14.24 -6.35 3.54
N ASN A 57 15.14 -5.84 4.37
CA ASN A 57 16.27 -5.00 3.97
C ASN A 57 17.29 -5.71 3.05
N SER A 58 17.24 -7.04 2.95
CA SER A 58 18.01 -7.86 2.01
C SER A 58 17.27 -8.11 0.68
N TYR A 59 16.15 -7.42 0.45
CA TYR A 59 15.31 -7.51 -0.76
C TYR A 59 14.65 -8.89 -0.97
N GLU A 60 14.50 -9.66 0.10
CA GLU A 60 13.90 -10.99 0.07
C GLU A 60 12.39 -10.93 0.33
N LEU A 61 11.65 -11.81 -0.32
CA LEU A 61 10.20 -11.96 -0.11
C LEU A 61 9.91 -12.93 1.04
N LEU A 62 9.04 -12.53 1.96
CA LEU A 62 8.60 -13.35 3.07
C LEU A 62 7.08 -13.49 3.09
N LYS A 63 6.59 -14.63 3.55
CA LYS A 63 5.17 -14.84 3.87
C LYS A 63 5.00 -15.23 5.33
N ARG A 64 4.12 -14.54 6.03
CA ARG A 64 3.74 -14.87 7.40
C ARG A 64 3.01 -16.21 7.43
N MET A 65 3.53 -17.09 8.27
CA MET A 65 2.90 -18.35 8.69
C MET A 65 2.43 -18.20 10.14
N LYS A 66 1.70 -19.19 10.67
CA LYS A 66 1.10 -19.14 12.03
C LYS A 66 2.10 -18.72 13.12
N LYS A 67 3.33 -19.28 13.10
CA LYS A 67 4.36 -19.05 14.14
C LYS A 67 5.69 -18.53 13.60
N SER A 68 5.82 -18.31 12.29
CA SER A 68 7.10 -17.97 11.65
C SER A 68 6.87 -17.20 10.35
N PHE A 69 7.95 -16.79 9.69
CA PHE A 69 7.93 -16.34 8.31
C PHE A 69 8.59 -17.40 7.43
N LYS A 70 7.92 -17.77 6.33
CA LYS A 70 8.58 -18.51 5.25
C LYS A 70 9.32 -17.50 4.38
N ASN A 71 10.64 -17.64 4.26
CA ASN A 71 11.48 -16.79 3.42
C ASN A 71 11.63 -17.42 2.02
N PHE A 72 11.21 -16.71 0.99
CA PHE A 72 11.33 -17.08 -0.43
C PHE A 72 12.60 -16.52 -1.08
N ARG A 73 13.45 -15.82 -0.32
CA ARG A 73 14.69 -15.17 -0.74
C ARG A 73 14.40 -14.19 -1.88
N HIS A 74 15.35 -14.03 -2.80
CA HIS A 74 15.18 -13.35 -4.08
C HIS A 74 14.32 -14.22 -5.01
N LEU A 75 13.00 -14.23 -4.77
CA LEU A 75 12.05 -15.01 -5.57
C LEU A 75 12.27 -14.71 -7.06
N GLY A 76 12.58 -15.74 -7.86
CA GLY A 76 12.84 -15.57 -9.30
C GLY A 76 14.07 -14.71 -9.62
N ASN A 77 15.07 -14.67 -8.72
CA ASN A 77 16.31 -13.89 -8.83
C ASN A 77 16.11 -12.37 -8.89
N GLU A 78 15.04 -11.86 -8.26
CA GLU A 78 14.78 -10.42 -8.17
C GLU A 78 15.01 -9.88 -6.76
N GLU A 79 15.70 -8.74 -6.69
CA GLU A 79 15.80 -7.93 -5.47
C GLU A 79 14.53 -7.07 -5.35
N ILE A 80 13.56 -7.51 -4.56
CA ILE A 80 12.25 -6.87 -4.44
C ILE A 80 12.31 -5.70 -3.45
N VAL A 81 11.63 -4.58 -3.75
CA VAL A 81 11.50 -3.42 -2.85
C VAL A 81 10.07 -3.16 -2.37
N ASP A 82 9.07 -3.36 -3.23
CA ASP A 82 7.66 -3.28 -2.88
C ASP A 82 6.87 -4.36 -3.61
N ILE A 83 5.73 -4.74 -3.05
CA ILE A 83 4.85 -5.77 -3.60
C ILE A 83 3.41 -5.28 -3.60
N SER A 84 2.59 -5.85 -4.48
CA SER A 84 1.14 -5.68 -4.42
C SER A 84 0.45 -6.88 -5.08
N PHE A 85 -0.86 -6.98 -4.90
CA PHE A 85 -1.66 -8.07 -5.46
C PHE A 85 -2.76 -7.49 -6.35
N ASP A 86 -2.87 -7.98 -7.59
CA ASP A 86 -3.95 -7.55 -8.47
C ASP A 86 -5.29 -8.18 -8.07
N LYS A 87 -6.38 -7.78 -8.72
CA LYS A 87 -7.74 -8.32 -8.45
C LYS A 87 -7.87 -9.84 -8.53
N LYS A 88 -6.97 -10.51 -9.27
CA LYS A 88 -6.92 -11.98 -9.38
C LYS A 88 -5.99 -12.61 -8.34
N ASN A 89 -5.56 -11.83 -7.35
CA ASN A 89 -4.59 -12.18 -6.32
C ASN A 89 -3.24 -12.62 -6.90
N VAL A 90 -2.85 -12.08 -8.07
CA VAL A 90 -1.52 -12.31 -8.65
C VAL A 90 -0.54 -11.34 -8.01
N LEU A 91 0.63 -11.84 -7.64
CA LEU A 91 1.71 -11.02 -7.07
C LEU A 91 2.37 -10.16 -8.15
N TRP A 92 2.49 -8.88 -7.86
CA TRP A 92 3.29 -7.90 -8.59
C TRP A 92 4.37 -7.35 -7.66
N CYS A 93 5.48 -6.91 -8.23
CA CYS A 93 6.52 -6.25 -7.45
C CYS A 93 7.16 -5.10 -8.21
N VAL A 94 7.82 -4.25 -7.43
CA VAL A 94 8.87 -3.37 -7.90
C VAL A 94 10.20 -3.96 -7.43
N ASN A 95 11.17 -4.06 -8.32
CA ASN A 95 12.53 -4.48 -7.96
C ASN A 95 13.43 -3.27 -7.64
N ARG A 96 14.64 -3.52 -7.15
CA ARG A 96 15.63 -2.48 -6.79
C ARG A 96 16.03 -1.58 -7.96
N LYS A 97 15.86 -2.04 -9.20
CA LYS A 97 16.10 -1.23 -10.42
C LYS A 97 14.94 -0.26 -10.72
N GLY A 98 13.81 -0.40 -10.02
CA GLY A 98 12.59 0.38 -10.21
C GLY A 98 11.69 -0.15 -11.32
N GLU A 99 11.85 -1.42 -11.68
CA GLU A 99 11.07 -2.08 -12.74
C GLU A 99 9.81 -2.71 -12.17
N LEU A 100 8.71 -2.65 -12.93
CA LEU A 100 7.46 -3.31 -12.59
C LEU A 100 7.44 -4.74 -13.13
N LEU A 101 7.22 -5.71 -12.26
CA LEU A 101 7.21 -7.13 -12.60
C LEU A 101 5.91 -7.80 -12.13
N LYS A 102 5.41 -8.75 -12.92
CA LYS A 102 4.24 -9.58 -12.63
C LYS A 102 4.64 -11.05 -12.51
N TRP A 103 4.27 -11.72 -11.43
CA TRP A 103 4.58 -13.13 -11.21
C TRP A 103 3.62 -14.03 -11.99
N ASN A 104 4.13 -14.91 -12.85
CA ASN A 104 3.30 -15.85 -13.61
C ASN A 104 3.23 -17.26 -12.99
N ARG A 105 3.63 -17.39 -11.72
CA ARG A 105 3.81 -18.64 -10.93
C ARG A 105 5.16 -19.34 -11.09
N THR A 106 5.89 -19.09 -12.17
CA THR A 106 7.21 -19.72 -12.40
C THR A 106 8.34 -18.68 -12.51
N GLN A 107 8.04 -17.51 -13.07
CA GLN A 107 9.00 -16.43 -13.30
C GLN A 107 8.33 -15.05 -13.25
N TRP A 108 9.16 -14.01 -13.17
CA TRP A 108 8.74 -12.62 -13.33
C TRP A 108 8.60 -12.26 -14.81
N THR A 109 7.49 -11.60 -15.15
CA THR A 109 7.29 -10.98 -16.46
C THR A 109 7.33 -9.47 -16.31
N LYS A 110 8.24 -8.81 -17.03
CA LYS A 110 8.40 -7.35 -16.96
C LYS A 110 7.25 -6.63 -17.65
N VAL A 111 6.63 -5.70 -16.93
CA VAL A 111 5.61 -4.79 -17.47
C VAL A 111 6.32 -3.53 -17.95
N ARG A 112 6.49 -3.43 -19.27
CA ARG A 112 7.20 -2.29 -19.89
C ARG A 112 6.30 -1.06 -19.93
N PHE A 113 6.89 0.07 -19.54
CA PHE A 113 6.33 1.41 -19.61
C PHE A 113 7.41 2.42 -20.01
N SER A 114 7.00 3.61 -20.43
CA SER A 114 7.89 4.74 -20.73
C SER A 114 7.37 6.01 -20.07
N GLY A 115 8.21 7.04 -19.99
CA GLY A 115 7.79 8.37 -19.51
C GLY A 115 7.59 8.51 -17.99
N PHE A 116 7.91 7.49 -17.19
CA PHE A 116 7.83 7.55 -15.72
C PHE A 116 9.15 7.09 -15.10
N HIS A 117 9.60 7.79 -14.05
CA HIS A 117 10.84 7.43 -13.38
C HIS A 117 10.74 6.05 -12.70
N LYS A 118 11.89 5.52 -12.28
CA LYS A 118 12.02 4.27 -11.52
C LYS A 118 10.97 4.20 -10.41
N LEU A 119 10.21 3.10 -10.35
CA LEU A 119 9.21 2.91 -9.31
C LEU A 119 9.85 2.65 -7.96
N ILE A 120 9.14 2.98 -6.88
CA ILE A 120 9.53 2.67 -5.50
C ILE A 120 8.40 2.05 -4.70
N SER A 121 7.14 2.30 -5.06
CA SER A 121 5.99 1.69 -4.42
C SER A 121 4.84 1.51 -5.40
N VAL A 122 4.04 0.46 -5.19
CA VAL A 122 2.88 0.11 -6.00
C VAL A 122 1.71 -0.36 -5.13
N ALA A 123 0.49 -0.05 -5.54
CA ALA A 123 -0.72 -0.58 -4.93
C ALA A 123 -1.85 -0.71 -5.95
N PHE A 124 -2.66 -1.75 -5.83
CA PHE A 124 -3.93 -1.83 -6.53
C PHE A 124 -5.04 -1.23 -5.67
N ASP A 125 -5.88 -0.39 -6.27
CA ASP A 125 -7.10 0.07 -5.61
C ASP A 125 -8.22 -0.98 -5.68
N SER A 126 -9.37 -0.68 -5.05
CA SER A 126 -10.52 -1.59 -5.01
C SER A 126 -11.17 -1.87 -6.36
N ARG A 127 -10.91 -1.04 -7.39
CA ARG A 127 -11.36 -1.27 -8.77
C ARG A 127 -10.37 -2.12 -9.57
N GLY A 128 -9.18 -2.34 -9.02
CA GLY A 128 -8.08 -3.02 -9.68
C GLY A 128 -7.24 -2.12 -10.57
N ASP A 129 -7.35 -0.79 -10.40
CA ASP A 129 -6.44 0.14 -11.05
C ASP A 129 -5.09 0.13 -10.32
N LEU A 130 -4.00 0.12 -11.08
CA LEU A 130 -2.64 0.11 -10.52
C LEU A 130 -2.14 1.54 -10.29
N TRP A 131 -1.73 1.82 -9.07
CA TRP A 131 -1.10 3.07 -8.65
C TRP A 131 0.37 2.84 -8.35
N ALA A 132 1.19 3.87 -8.55
CA ALA A 132 2.60 3.82 -8.20
C ALA A 132 3.16 5.17 -7.75
N ILE A 133 4.24 5.07 -6.98
CA ILE A 133 5.14 6.17 -6.66
C ILE A 133 6.48 5.91 -7.36
N ASN A 134 7.08 6.95 -7.94
CA ASN A 134 8.43 6.88 -8.49
C ASN A 134 9.51 7.51 -7.59
N THR A 135 10.78 7.40 -7.98
CA THR A 135 11.92 7.99 -7.24
C THR A 135 11.88 9.52 -7.15
N LYS A 136 11.11 10.21 -8.01
CA LYS A 136 10.85 11.65 -7.93
C LYS A 136 9.68 11.99 -6.99
N ARG A 137 9.09 11.00 -6.31
CA ARG A 137 7.95 11.13 -5.39
C ARG A 137 6.63 11.50 -6.07
N ALA A 138 6.54 11.35 -7.40
CA ALA A 138 5.29 11.56 -8.13
C ALA A 138 4.36 10.35 -7.95
N LEU A 139 3.07 10.62 -7.73
CA LEU A 139 1.98 9.64 -7.72
C LEU A 139 1.43 9.50 -9.14
N ALA A 140 1.18 8.28 -9.59
CA ALA A 140 0.53 8.06 -10.89
C ALA A 140 -0.38 6.83 -10.89
N ILE A 141 -1.32 6.82 -11.82
CA ILE A 141 -2.18 5.68 -12.13
C ILE A 141 -1.79 5.10 -13.50
N TRP A 142 -1.75 3.77 -13.60
CA TRP A 142 -1.40 3.06 -14.83
C TRP A 142 -2.53 3.12 -15.87
N SER A 143 -2.22 3.51 -17.10
CA SER A 143 -3.09 3.31 -18.26
C SER A 143 -2.66 2.05 -19.00
N GLU A 144 -3.48 1.00 -18.95
CA GLU A 144 -3.21 -0.23 -19.70
C GLU A 144 -3.31 0.00 -21.22
N LYS A 145 -4.23 0.86 -21.64
CA LYS A 145 -4.45 1.22 -23.05
C LYS A 145 -3.20 1.88 -23.66
N ASP A 146 -2.64 2.86 -22.96
CA ASP A 146 -1.56 3.70 -23.48
C ASP A 146 -0.17 3.22 -23.00
N ARG A 147 -0.15 2.22 -22.11
CA ARG A 147 1.06 1.65 -21.50
C ARG A 147 1.95 2.70 -20.84
N CYS A 148 1.32 3.69 -20.21
CA CYS A 148 1.98 4.82 -19.57
C CYS A 148 1.39 5.09 -18.18
N TRP A 149 2.10 5.95 -17.44
CA TRP A 149 1.67 6.42 -16.14
C TRP A 149 1.05 7.81 -16.27
N ASN A 150 -0.19 7.95 -15.82
CA ASN A 150 -0.87 9.22 -15.74
C ASN A 150 -0.61 9.83 -14.36
N GLU A 151 0.32 10.78 -14.30
CA GLU A 151 0.67 11.47 -13.05
C GLU A 151 -0.53 12.18 -12.45
N LYS A 152 -0.58 12.19 -11.12
CA LYS A 152 -1.59 12.86 -10.31
C LYS A 152 -0.93 13.99 -9.56
N VAL A 153 -1.51 15.18 -9.68
CA VAL A 153 -1.04 16.35 -8.95
C VAL A 153 -1.29 16.11 -7.46
N VAL A 154 -0.22 16.12 -6.67
CA VAL A 154 -0.24 16.10 -5.21
C VAL A 154 0.09 17.51 -4.75
N LYS A 155 -0.85 18.16 -4.06
CA LYS A 155 -0.67 19.54 -3.55
C LYS A 155 0.31 19.61 -2.38
N ASP A 156 0.71 20.84 -2.06
CA ASP A 156 1.52 21.21 -0.89
C ASP A 156 2.92 20.56 -0.85
N ASP A 157 3.47 20.24 -2.02
CA ASP A 157 4.76 19.56 -2.19
C ASP A 157 4.90 18.29 -1.33
N LEU A 158 3.77 17.62 -1.02
CA LEU A 158 3.76 16.40 -0.21
C LEU A 158 4.53 15.29 -0.94
N LYS A 159 5.72 14.98 -0.44
CA LYS A 159 6.55 13.89 -0.94
C LYS A 159 6.13 12.59 -0.27
N ILE A 160 5.68 11.63 -1.08
CA ILE A 160 5.23 10.30 -0.65
C ILE A 160 6.26 9.21 -0.97
N CYS A 161 6.29 8.15 -0.17
CA CYS A 161 7.22 7.02 -0.36
C CYS A 161 6.56 5.64 -0.33
N ALA A 162 5.37 5.47 0.26
CA ALA A 162 4.60 4.24 0.20
C ALA A 162 3.10 4.53 0.07
N ILE A 163 2.38 3.62 -0.58
CA ILE A 163 0.92 3.67 -0.77
C ILE A 163 0.27 2.31 -0.50
N ASP A 164 -0.96 2.34 0.02
CA ASP A 164 -1.94 1.26 -0.08
C ASP A 164 -3.35 1.85 0.04
N PHE A 165 -4.37 1.03 -0.21
CA PHE A 165 -5.78 1.39 -0.09
C PHE A 165 -6.44 0.62 1.04
N ASP A 166 -7.34 1.26 1.77
CA ASP A 166 -8.19 0.55 2.72
C ASP A 166 -9.33 -0.22 2.02
N ASN A 167 -10.19 -0.88 2.81
CA ASN A 167 -11.31 -1.65 2.28
C ASN A 167 -12.46 -0.77 1.73
N GLU A 168 -12.48 0.52 2.06
CA GLU A 168 -13.46 1.49 1.57
C GLU A 168 -12.96 2.16 0.27
N GLY A 169 -11.71 1.93 -0.10
CA GLY A 169 -11.08 2.47 -1.30
C GLY A 169 -10.38 3.82 -1.08
N HIS A 170 -10.21 4.26 0.17
CA HIS A 170 -9.43 5.45 0.46
C HIS A 170 -7.94 5.17 0.27
N ILE A 171 -7.25 6.12 -0.33
CA ILE A 171 -5.79 6.08 -0.48
C ILE A 171 -5.11 6.49 0.82
N TRP A 172 -4.21 5.65 1.28
CA TRP A 172 -3.35 5.91 2.42
C TRP A 172 -1.90 5.93 1.97
N VAL A 173 -1.16 6.92 2.47
CA VAL A 173 0.23 7.15 2.08
C VAL A 173 1.12 7.34 3.30
N VAL A 174 2.39 6.99 3.11
CA VAL A 174 3.47 7.40 3.98
C VAL A 174 4.25 8.50 3.27
N SER A 175 4.44 9.63 3.95
CA SER A 175 5.31 10.71 3.46
C SER A 175 6.79 10.39 3.63
N THR A 176 7.69 11.09 2.93
CA THR A 176 9.14 10.93 3.14
C THR A 176 9.60 11.34 4.54
N ALA A 177 8.80 12.14 5.27
CA ALA A 177 9.03 12.43 6.68
C ALA A 177 8.62 11.26 7.60
N GLY A 178 7.86 10.29 7.09
CA GLY A 178 7.36 9.13 7.82
C GLY A 178 5.99 9.33 8.48
N ALA A 179 5.29 10.42 8.15
CA ALA A 179 3.92 10.62 8.61
C ALA A 179 2.92 9.78 7.79
N LEU A 180 1.85 9.32 8.44
CA LEU A 180 0.71 8.66 7.81
C LEU A 180 -0.32 9.70 7.38
N LEU A 181 -0.79 9.63 6.14
CA LEU A 181 -1.84 10.50 5.62
C LEU A 181 -2.88 9.69 4.85
N THR A 182 -4.11 10.20 4.82
CA THR A 182 -5.17 9.73 3.91
C THR A 182 -5.74 10.92 3.14
N TYR A 183 -6.29 10.69 1.96
CA TYR A 183 -6.93 11.74 1.19
C TYR A 183 -8.46 11.68 1.38
N SER A 184 -9.05 12.77 1.84
CA SER A 184 -10.49 12.86 2.08
C SER A 184 -10.99 14.26 1.73
N GLN A 185 -12.17 14.34 1.12
CA GLN A 185 -12.88 15.60 0.84
C GLN A 185 -11.99 16.70 0.21
N GLY A 186 -11.16 16.34 -0.77
CA GLY A 186 -10.35 17.33 -1.49
C GLY A 186 -8.97 17.64 -0.87
N HIS A 187 -8.63 17.08 0.29
CA HIS A 187 -7.39 17.40 1.01
C HIS A 187 -6.73 16.19 1.69
N TRP A 188 -5.44 16.31 1.99
CA TRP A 188 -4.70 15.30 2.77
C TRP A 188 -4.92 15.53 4.27
N VAL A 189 -5.45 14.52 4.95
CA VAL A 189 -5.56 14.47 6.40
C VAL A 189 -4.29 13.80 6.94
N ASN A 190 -3.52 14.55 7.74
CA ASN A 190 -2.25 14.10 8.30
C ASN A 190 -2.41 13.58 9.73
N PHE A 191 -2.12 12.30 9.96
CA PHE A 191 -2.16 11.65 11.27
C PHE A 191 -0.81 11.66 12.00
N GLY A 192 0.26 12.17 11.36
CA GLY A 192 1.59 12.24 11.94
C GLY A 192 2.23 10.86 12.14
N TYR A 193 3.03 10.73 13.22
CA TYR A 193 3.74 9.51 13.57
C TYR A 193 2.89 8.63 14.48
N VAL A 194 1.96 7.89 13.87
CA VAL A 194 0.91 7.15 14.59
C VAL A 194 1.42 6.12 15.59
N CYS A 195 2.65 5.62 15.42
CA CYS A 195 3.28 4.66 16.33
C CYS A 195 4.50 5.23 17.08
N LEU A 196 4.57 6.56 17.23
CA LEU A 196 5.69 7.29 17.84
C LEU A 196 7.03 7.16 17.10
N ASP A 197 7.00 6.62 15.88
CA ASP A 197 8.14 6.49 14.98
C ASP A 197 7.74 6.83 13.55
N ARG A 198 8.74 7.15 12.73
CA ARG A 198 8.56 7.39 11.29
C ARG A 198 8.17 6.09 10.60
N LEU A 199 7.14 6.13 9.77
CA LEU A 199 6.75 5.00 8.94
C LEU A 199 7.61 4.91 7.68
N ILE A 200 7.73 3.69 7.15
CA ILE A 200 8.32 3.43 5.83
C ILE A 200 7.36 2.65 4.91
N SER A 201 6.37 1.95 5.47
CA SER A 201 5.36 1.23 4.71
C SER A 201 4.03 1.22 5.46
N VAL A 202 2.94 1.24 4.70
CA VAL A 202 1.57 1.03 5.16
C VAL A 202 0.93 -0.06 4.31
N GLY A 203 0.08 -0.89 4.91
CA GLY A 203 -0.71 -1.88 4.21
C GLY A 203 -2.04 -2.16 4.89
N PHE A 204 -2.99 -2.73 4.18
CA PHE A 204 -4.31 -3.08 4.72
C PHE A 204 -4.68 -4.53 4.45
N ARG A 205 -5.19 -5.20 5.49
CA ARG A 205 -5.80 -6.52 5.33
C ARG A 205 -7.09 -6.36 4.55
N LYS A 206 -7.13 -6.97 3.37
CA LYS A 206 -8.31 -6.97 2.50
C LYS A 206 -9.36 -7.91 3.09
N LEU A 207 -10.60 -7.45 3.17
CA LEU A 207 -11.74 -8.24 3.65
C LEU A 207 -12.35 -9.03 2.50
N ASP A 208 -12.69 -10.29 2.75
CA ASP A 208 -13.47 -11.09 1.80
C ASP A 208 -14.89 -10.52 1.71
N ILE A 209 -15.18 -9.83 0.61
CA ILE A 209 -16.48 -9.20 0.34
C ILE A 209 -17.61 -10.26 0.26
N SER A 210 -17.27 -11.54 0.08
CA SER A 210 -18.25 -12.63 0.14
C SER A 210 -18.84 -12.85 1.54
N VAL A 211 -18.18 -12.38 2.61
CA VAL A 211 -18.66 -12.52 4.00
C VAL A 211 -19.45 -11.28 4.45
N SER A 212 -19.28 -10.13 3.79
CA SER A 212 -19.88 -8.84 4.21
C SER A 212 -21.19 -8.45 3.53
N LYS A 213 -21.79 -9.33 2.70
CA LYS A 213 -23.10 -9.06 2.03
C LYS A 213 -24.31 -8.91 2.98
N GLY A 214 -24.10 -8.92 4.29
CA GLY A 214 -25.15 -8.67 5.28
C GLY A 214 -25.40 -7.19 5.59
N GLU A 215 -24.40 -6.30 5.49
CA GLU A 215 -24.59 -4.91 5.91
C GLU A 215 -23.68 -3.93 5.17
N ARG A 216 -24.33 -2.89 4.63
CA ARG A 216 -23.82 -1.62 4.08
C ARG A 216 -23.64 -1.56 2.56
N ASP A 217 -24.73 -1.13 1.96
CA ASP A 217 -24.80 -0.47 0.68
C ASP A 217 -24.49 1.02 0.88
N ILE A 218 -23.22 1.43 0.70
CA ILE A 218 -22.86 2.82 0.36
C ILE A 218 -21.52 2.77 -0.39
N THR A 219 -21.58 2.70 -1.72
CA THR A 219 -20.40 2.96 -2.56
C THR A 219 -20.27 4.47 -2.71
N GLN A 220 -19.27 5.08 -2.07
CA GLN A 220 -18.79 6.37 -2.54
C GLN A 220 -18.02 6.10 -3.85
N LYS A 221 -18.73 6.23 -4.97
CA LYS A 221 -18.15 6.12 -6.30
C LYS A 221 -17.15 7.26 -6.48
N PHE A 222 -15.86 6.95 -6.49
CA PHE A 222 -14.88 7.85 -7.10
C PHE A 222 -15.21 7.97 -8.58
N PRO A 223 -15.52 9.18 -9.10
CA PRO A 223 -15.81 9.33 -10.52
C PRO A 223 -14.56 8.98 -11.34
N ARG A 224 -14.77 8.32 -12.47
CA ARG A 224 -13.76 8.29 -13.55
C ARG A 224 -13.51 9.76 -13.91
N GLY A 225 -12.30 10.27 -13.64
CA GLY A 225 -11.94 11.63 -14.07
C GLY A 225 -11.32 12.55 -13.03
N VAL A 226 -11.05 12.13 -11.79
CA VAL A 226 -10.25 12.98 -10.87
C VAL A 226 -8.79 13.00 -11.37
N THR A 227 -8.48 13.98 -12.20
CA THR A 227 -7.12 14.31 -12.69
C THR A 227 -6.36 15.15 -11.68
N ASN A 228 -7.08 15.94 -10.87
CA ASN A 228 -6.54 16.86 -9.89
C ASN A 228 -7.07 16.54 -8.49
N TRP A 229 -6.18 16.14 -7.59
CA TRP A 229 -6.50 16.01 -6.17
C TRP A 229 -6.33 17.39 -5.50
N GLY A 230 -7.32 18.27 -5.70
CA GLY A 230 -7.44 19.49 -4.91
C GLY A 230 -8.23 20.68 -5.48
N GLU A 231 -9.08 20.55 -6.49
CA GLU A 231 -10.09 21.62 -6.70
C GLU A 231 -11.25 21.42 -5.71
N PRO A 232 -11.81 22.50 -5.13
CA PRO A 232 -13.08 22.41 -4.43
C PRO A 232 -14.11 21.82 -5.38
N LEU A 233 -15.05 21.01 -4.87
CA LEU A 233 -16.28 20.78 -5.61
C LEU A 233 -16.86 22.16 -5.92
N SER A 234 -17.01 22.49 -7.20
CA SER A 234 -17.69 23.70 -7.61
C SER A 234 -19.09 23.67 -7.00
N SER A 235 -19.33 24.65 -6.12
CA SER A 235 -20.55 25.00 -5.35
C SER A 235 -21.78 24.11 -5.51
#